data_AF-A0A8T7FU50-F1
#
_entry.id   AF-A0A8T7FU50-F1
#
_cell.length_a   1.000
_cell.length_b   1.000
_cell.length_c   1.000
_cell.angle_alpha   90.00
_cell.angle_beta   90.00
_cell.angle_gamma   90.00
#
_symmetry.space_group_name_H-M   'P 1'
#
loop_
_entity.id
_entity.type
_entity.pdbx_description
1 polymer ?
#
loop_
_entity_poly.entity_id
_entity_poly.type
_entity_poly.pdbx_seq_one_letter_code
_entity_poly.pdbx_strand_id
1 'polypeptide(L)'
;MRAVKERMNLYITKSLMDELKKAVPARERTRFVEEVLARELRRRKLREVLKKSYGAWKDEDHPELATFEDINRWVAEGRKKSTRDFSAEWGRDE
;
A
#
# COMPACT_ATOMS: atom_id res chain seq x y z
N MET A 1 9.77 -18.80 -8.56
CA MET A 1 9.89 -18.52 -10.01
C MET A 1 10.81 -17.32 -10.21
N ARG A 2 11.78 -17.39 -11.13
CA ARG A 2 12.56 -16.19 -11.51
C ARG A 2 11.61 -15.20 -12.20
N ALA A 3 11.68 -13.92 -11.85
CA ALA A 3 10.89 -12.88 -12.50
C ALA A 3 11.23 -12.82 -14.00
N VAL A 4 10.20 -12.80 -14.85
CA VAL A 4 10.34 -12.61 -16.30
C VAL A 4 10.73 -11.16 -16.55
N LYS A 5 11.82 -10.92 -17.26
CA LYS A 5 12.32 -9.57 -17.57
C LYS A 5 11.95 -9.20 -19.00
N GLU A 6 11.47 -7.97 -19.18
CA GLU A 6 11.17 -7.39 -20.49
C GLU A 6 12.15 -6.26 -20.80
N ARG A 7 12.57 -6.12 -22.07
CA ARG A 7 13.49 -5.06 -22.50
C ARG A 7 12.69 -3.87 -23.02
N MET A 8 12.96 -2.70 -22.43
CA MET A 8 12.41 -1.42 -22.87
C MET A 8 13.54 -0.52 -23.38
N ASN A 9 13.42 -0.05 -24.63
CA ASN A 9 14.34 0.96 -25.18
C ASN A 9 13.72 2.35 -24.96
N LEU A 10 14.43 3.24 -24.27
CA LEU A 10 14.00 4.61 -23.99
C LEU A 10 15.18 5.58 -24.06
N TYR A 11 14.90 6.83 -24.41
CA TYR A 11 15.88 7.90 -24.39
C TYR A 11 15.74 8.70 -23.10
N ILE A 12 16.87 8.98 -22.45
CA ILE A 12 16.96 9.90 -21.31
C ILE A 12 17.91 11.04 -21.65
N THR A 13 17.70 12.19 -21.02
CA THR A 13 18.59 13.34 -21.18
C THR A 13 19.99 13.02 -20.68
N LYS A 14 21.00 13.61 -21.33
CA LYS A 14 22.40 13.42 -20.96
C LYS A 14 22.67 13.84 -19.51
N SER A 15 22.11 14.98 -19.09
CA SER A 15 22.24 15.48 -17.72
C SER A 15 21.78 14.47 -16.68
N LEU A 16 20.59 13.89 -16.88
CA LEU A 16 20.03 12.88 -15.96
C LEU A 16 20.86 11.60 -15.95
N MET A 17 21.33 11.15 -17.12
CA MET A 17 22.20 9.99 -17.20
C MET A 17 23.53 10.24 -16.47
N ASP A 18 24.10 11.44 -16.59
CA ASP A 18 25.36 11.78 -15.93
C ASP A 18 25.19 11.87 -14.40
N GLU A 19 24.07 12.40 -13.91
CA GLU A 19 23.71 12.35 -12.49
C GLU A 19 23.54 10.90 -12.00
N LEU A 20 22.81 10.07 -12.74
CA LEU A 20 22.62 8.66 -12.42
C LEU A 20 23.97 7.90 -12.38
N LYS A 21 24.89 8.22 -13.29
CA LYS A 21 26.24 7.63 -13.30
C LYS A 21 27.06 8.00 -12.08
N LYS A 22 26.93 9.24 -11.60
CA LYS A 22 27.62 9.74 -10.39
C LYS A 22 27.03 9.16 -9.11
N ALA A 23 25.71 9.02 -9.05
CA ALA A 23 25.00 8.58 -7.85
C ALA A 23 24.92 7.06 -7.69
N VAL A 24 24.85 6.29 -8.80
CA VAL A 24 24.56 4.85 -8.77
C VAL A 24 25.61 4.02 -9.53
N PRO A 25 26.21 2.99 -8.90
CA PRO A 25 27.15 2.08 -9.55
C PRO A 25 26.55 1.36 -10.76
N ALA A 26 27.37 1.06 -11.77
CA ALA A 26 26.89 0.55 -13.07
C ALA A 26 26.03 -0.73 -12.96
N ARG A 27 26.37 -1.63 -12.02
CA ARG A 27 25.65 -2.91 -11.81
C ARG A 27 24.32 -2.75 -11.07
N GLU A 28 24.08 -1.60 -10.46
CA GLU A 28 22.88 -1.32 -9.66
C GLU A 28 21.88 -0.41 -10.38
N ARG A 29 22.28 0.24 -11.47
CA ARG A 29 21.41 1.20 -12.20
C ARG A 29 20.10 0.60 -12.65
N THR A 30 20.09 -0.62 -13.18
CA THR A 30 18.86 -1.29 -13.60
C THR A 30 17.91 -1.51 -12.41
N ARG A 31 18.46 -1.96 -11.28
CA ARG A 31 17.69 -2.16 -10.05
C ARG A 31 17.13 -0.83 -9.53
N PHE A 32 17.96 0.20 -9.49
CA PHE A 32 17.53 1.54 -9.08
C PHE A 32 16.40 2.08 -9.97
N VAL A 33 16.52 1.95 -11.29
CA VAL A 33 15.48 2.37 -12.24
C VAL A 33 14.19 1.57 -12.03
N GLU A 34 14.29 0.26 -11.82
CA GLU A 34 13.13 -0.60 -11.53
C GLU A 34 12.42 -0.18 -10.24
N GLU A 35 13.17 0.07 -9.16
CA GLU A 35 12.62 0.51 -7.87
C GLU A 35 11.93 1.88 -7.97
N VAL A 36 12.55 2.84 -8.67
CA VAL A 36 11.98 4.18 -8.89
C VAL A 36 10.71 4.10 -9.73
N LEU A 37 10.73 3.36 -10.84
CA LEU A 37 9.55 3.17 -11.70
C LEU A 37 8.41 2.51 -10.92
N ALA A 38 8.68 1.44 -10.17
CA ALA A 38 7.68 0.75 -9.36
C ALA A 38 7.08 1.68 -8.28
N ARG A 39 7.91 2.52 -7.64
CA ARG A 39 7.44 3.52 -6.67
C ARG A 39 6.51 4.55 -7.32
N GLU A 40 6.92 5.13 -8.45
CA GLU A 40 6.12 6.17 -9.11
C GLU A 40 4.80 5.62 -9.68
N LEU A 41 4.80 4.41 -10.23
CA LEU A 41 3.57 3.74 -10.69
C LEU A 41 2.60 3.49 -9.53
N ARG A 42 3.09 2.98 -8.39
CA ARG A 42 2.26 2.83 -7.18
C ARG A 42 1.69 4.16 -6.72
N ARG A 43 2.49 5.23 -6.74
CA ARG A 43 2.06 6.56 -6.33
C ARG A 43 1.02 7.17 -7.27
N ARG A 44 1.09 6.87 -8.57
CA ARG A 44 0.05 7.26 -9.54
C ARG A 44 -1.25 6.49 -9.29
N LYS A 45 -1.18 5.16 -9.16
CA LYS A 45 -2.34 4.33 -8.85
C LYS A 45 -3.03 4.76 -7.56
N LEU A 46 -2.26 5.04 -6.50
CA LEU A 46 -2.82 5.53 -5.24
C LEU A 46 -3.55 6.86 -5.43
N ARG A 47 -2.97 7.82 -6.16
CA ARG A 47 -3.63 9.11 -6.43
C ARG A 47 -4.94 8.95 -7.17
N GLU A 48 -5.00 8.04 -8.15
CA GLU A 48 -6.24 7.74 -8.86
C GLU A 48 -7.29 7.11 -7.94
N VAL A 49 -6.88 6.16 -7.10
CA VAL A 49 -7.78 5.54 -6.12
C VAL A 49 -8.32 6.59 -5.15
N LEU A 50 -7.47 7.42 -4.56
CA LEU A 50 -7.89 8.47 -3.63
C LEU A 50 -8.88 9.45 -4.26
N LYS A 51 -8.69 9.79 -5.53
CA LYS A 51 -9.65 10.63 -6.27
C LYS A 51 -10.99 9.92 -6.47
N LYS A 52 -10.97 8.63 -6.79
CA LYS A 52 -12.19 7.83 -7.01
C LYS A 52 -12.93 7.51 -5.72
N SER A 53 -12.21 7.33 -4.62
CA SER A 53 -12.77 7.02 -3.30
C SER A 53 -13.10 8.28 -2.50
N TYR A 54 -12.89 9.47 -3.04
CA TYR A 54 -13.27 10.71 -2.37
C TYR A 54 -14.78 10.73 -2.12
N GLY A 55 -15.18 10.89 -0.87
CA GLY A 55 -16.59 10.83 -0.47
C GLY A 55 -17.22 9.44 -0.53
N ALA A 56 -16.43 8.37 -0.67
CA ALA A 56 -16.91 7.00 -0.56
C ALA A 56 -17.16 6.57 0.90
N TRP A 57 -16.73 7.38 1.87
CA TRP A 57 -17.00 7.22 3.29
C TRP A 57 -17.63 8.51 3.78
N LYS A 58 -18.90 8.44 4.20
CA LYS A 58 -19.64 9.57 4.74
C LYS A 58 -20.28 9.19 6.06
N ASP A 59 -20.55 10.18 6.90
CA ASP A 59 -21.15 9.96 8.21
C ASP A 59 -22.60 9.44 8.07
N GLU A 60 -23.32 9.86 7.00
CA GLU A 60 -24.67 9.36 6.73
C GLU A 60 -24.70 7.87 6.34
N ASP A 61 -23.61 7.36 5.77
CA ASP A 61 -23.47 5.95 5.40
C ASP A 61 -23.05 5.08 6.61
N HIS A 62 -22.61 5.70 7.72
CA HIS A 62 -22.07 5.04 8.91
C HIS A 62 -22.63 5.61 10.23
N PRO A 63 -23.96 5.57 10.45
CA PRO A 63 -24.58 6.07 11.68
C PRO A 63 -24.09 5.33 12.93
N GLU A 64 -23.66 4.08 12.80
CA GLU A 64 -23.08 3.27 13.86
C GLU A 64 -21.73 3.79 14.39
N LEU A 65 -21.13 4.76 13.70
CA LEU A 65 -19.88 5.41 14.09
C LEU A 65 -20.06 6.91 14.41
N ALA A 66 -21.30 7.40 14.47
CA ALA A 66 -21.59 8.84 14.60
C ALA A 66 -21.16 9.46 15.94
N THR A 67 -21.26 8.70 17.04
CA THR A 67 -20.87 9.16 18.38
C THR A 67 -19.89 8.20 19.05
N PHE A 68 -19.21 8.69 20.10
CA PHE A 68 -18.34 7.83 20.91
C PHE A 68 -19.08 6.62 21.51
N GLU A 69 -20.34 6.79 21.89
CA GLU A 69 -21.19 5.70 22.40
C GLU A 69 -21.54 4.68 21.32
N ASP A 70 -21.85 5.15 20.11
CA ASP A 70 -22.15 4.28 18.96
C ASP A 70 -20.93 3.48 18.53
N ILE A 71 -19.76 4.13 18.47
CA ILE A 71 -18.47 3.47 18.21
C ILE A 71 -18.22 2.38 19.25
N ASN A 72 -18.41 2.67 20.55
CA ASN A 72 -18.20 1.68 21.61
C ASN A 72 -19.15 0.49 21.48
N ARG A 73 -20.41 0.74 21.12
CA ARG A 73 -21.40 -0.31 20.85
C ARG A 73 -20.98 -1.17 19.65
N TRP A 74 -20.62 -0.54 18.55
CA TRP A 74 -20.17 -1.21 17.33
C TRP A 74 -18.93 -2.09 17.59
N VAL A 75 -17.94 -1.58 18.32
CA VAL A 75 -16.74 -2.35 18.71
C VAL A 75 -17.11 -3.54 19.61
N ALA A 76 -17.97 -3.34 20.61
CA ALA A 76 -18.40 -4.42 21.51
C ALA A 76 -19.14 -5.53 20.76
N GLU A 77 -20.04 -5.17 19.83
CA GLU A 77 -20.72 -6.13 18.96
C GLU A 77 -19.77 -6.84 18.00
N GLY A 78 -18.81 -6.11 17.41
CA GLY A 78 -17.79 -6.68 16.55
C GLY A 78 -16.94 -7.74 17.27
N ARG A 79 -16.54 -7.46 18.53
CA ARG A 79 -15.77 -8.40 19.36
C ARG A 79 -16.56 -9.66 19.72
N LYS A 80 -17.87 -9.53 20.01
CA LYS A 80 -18.77 -10.67 20.27
C LYS A 80 -18.95 -11.55 19.03
N LYS A 81 -18.99 -10.95 17.82
CA LYS A 81 -19.09 -11.70 16.55
C LYS A 81 -17.76 -12.31 16.13
N SER A 82 -16.65 -11.67 16.50
CA SER A 82 -15.28 -12.12 16.24
C SER A 82 -14.77 -13.14 17.26
N THR A 83 -15.62 -13.67 18.15
CA THR A 83 -15.27 -14.76 19.08
C THR A 83 -15.10 -16.08 18.32
N ARG A 84 -14.16 -16.10 17.37
CA ARG A 84 -13.42 -17.29 17.02
C ARG A 84 -12.27 -17.30 18.00
N ASP A 85 -12.29 -18.28 18.90
CA ASP A 85 -11.25 -18.41 19.90
C ASP A 85 -9.96 -18.88 19.23
N PHE A 86 -8.95 -18.02 19.21
CA PHE A 86 -7.62 -18.33 18.71
C PHE A 86 -6.68 -18.81 19.84
N SER A 87 -7.14 -18.86 21.10
CA SER A 87 -6.34 -19.30 22.25
C SER A 87 -5.67 -20.66 22.01
N ALA A 88 -6.43 -21.61 21.46
CA ALA A 88 -5.98 -22.95 21.10
C ALA A 88 -4.92 -22.98 19.98
N GLU A 89 -4.89 -22.00 19.08
CA GLU A 89 -3.86 -21.90 18.02
C GLU A 89 -2.55 -21.27 18.52
N TRP A 90 -2.62 -20.44 19.57
CA TRP A 90 -1.47 -19.70 20.09
C TRP A 90 -0.87 -20.29 21.38
N GLY A 91 -1.31 -21.49 21.79
CA GLY A 91 -0.74 -22.23 22.90
C GLY A 91 -0.74 -21.46 24.22
N ARG A 92 -1.77 -20.65 24.48
CA ARG A 92 -1.93 -19.87 25.72
C ARG A 92 -2.87 -20.57 26.71
N ASP A 93 -2.72 -21.87 26.86
CA ASP A 93 -3.34 -22.64 27.93
C ASP A 93 -2.24 -23.22 28.82
N GLU A 94 -1.71 -22.38 29.72
CA GLU A 94 -1.09 -22.76 31.00
C GLU A 94 -1.47 -21.73 32.07
#